data_AF-A0A0F8XAE5-F1
#
_entry.id   AF-A0A0F8XAE5-F1
#
_cell.length_a   1.000
_cell.length_b   1.000
_cell.length_c   1.000
_cell.angle_alpha   90.00
_cell.angle_beta   90.00
_cell.angle_gamma   90.00
#
_symmetry.space_group_name_H-M   'P 1'
#
loop_
_entity.id
_entity.type
_entity.pdbx_description
1 polymer ?
#
loop_
_entity_poly.entity_id
_entity_poly.type
_entity_poly.pdbx_seq_one_letter_code
_entity_poly.pdbx_strand_id
1 'polypeptide(L)'
;SSLGGYFYSVSREGVWLHLYGESEAAITLDKDRKVTLNQYTNYPWSEEINIRVSSGEETSFTLFVRIPGWCQEAEVLVNGKSITGDIMPSSYFPISRTWKGEDEVQLNISMPVEFLRSHPHSSNNARLAISRGPTIYCIETEDHPGIDVFDILLSPDTKLTPHFESGLLGGVVVLKGEASVQDLSSWRGKLYRPYPKEKKVKTKPLRITAIPYFAWANRSPGKMLVWFREIRNV
;
A
#
# COMPACT_ATOMS: atom_id res chain seq x y z
N SER A 1 -17.66 -9.91 14.47
CA SER A 1 -16.51 -9.33 13.75
C SER A 1 -15.39 -9.09 14.76
N SER A 2 -14.15 -9.52 14.50
CA SER A 2 -13.01 -9.47 15.45
C SER A 2 -11.89 -8.50 15.04
N LEU A 3 -12.02 -7.80 13.90
CA LEU A 3 -10.96 -6.96 13.32
C LEU A 3 -10.41 -5.91 14.29
N GLY A 4 -11.27 -5.26 15.08
CA GLY A 4 -10.85 -4.23 16.04
C GLY A 4 -9.86 -4.75 17.09
N GLY A 5 -9.91 -6.04 17.44
CA GLY A 5 -8.98 -6.66 18.39
C GLY A 5 -7.53 -6.78 17.89
N TYR A 6 -7.28 -6.49 16.61
CA TYR A 6 -5.93 -6.52 16.02
C TYR A 6 -5.27 -5.14 15.92
N PHE A 7 -6.01 -4.07 16.22
CA PHE A 7 -5.49 -2.70 16.06
C PHE A 7 -4.47 -2.34 17.12
N TYR A 8 -4.67 -2.82 18.35
CA TYR A 8 -3.88 -2.41 19.50
C TYR A 8 -3.50 -3.59 20.39
N SER A 9 -2.37 -3.47 21.08
CA SER A 9 -2.08 -4.27 22.28
C SER A 9 -1.54 -3.40 23.41
N VAL A 10 -1.59 -3.92 24.63
CA VAL A 10 -1.12 -3.23 25.83
C VAL A 10 -0.08 -4.11 26.51
N SER A 11 1.05 -3.52 26.87
CA SER A 11 2.08 -4.14 27.70
C SER A 11 2.40 -3.25 28.90
N ARG A 12 3.33 -3.69 29.76
CA ARG A 12 3.81 -2.85 30.87
C ARG A 12 4.52 -1.57 30.39
N GLU A 13 5.02 -1.57 29.16
CA GLU A 13 5.73 -0.43 28.57
C GLU A 13 4.78 0.63 28.00
N GLY A 14 3.55 0.24 27.64
CA GLY A 14 2.54 1.15 27.13
C GLY A 14 1.62 0.52 26.09
N VAL A 15 1.21 1.31 25.11
CA VAL A 15 0.24 0.93 24.07
C VAL A 15 0.94 0.76 22.74
N TRP A 16 0.63 -0.33 22.04
CA TRP A 16 1.18 -0.65 20.73
C TRP A 16 0.08 -0.52 19.68
N LEU A 17 0.30 0.34 18.68
CA LEU A 17 -0.61 0.55 17.56
C LEU A 17 -0.10 -0.24 16.35
N HIS A 18 -0.86 -1.28 15.98
CA HIS A 18 -0.53 -2.23 14.92
C HIS A 18 -1.19 -1.90 13.59
N LEU A 19 -2.47 -1.54 13.58
CA LEU A 19 -3.22 -1.29 12.34
C LEU A 19 -3.72 0.16 12.30
N TYR A 20 -3.61 0.75 11.12
CA TYR A 20 -4.09 2.09 10.84
C TYR A 20 -5.46 2.02 10.18
N GLY A 21 -6.39 2.80 10.70
CA GLY A 21 -7.76 2.90 10.22
C GLY A 21 -8.59 3.71 11.20
N GLU A 22 -9.61 4.41 10.71
CA GLU A 22 -10.50 5.21 11.55
C GLU A 22 -11.11 4.34 12.66
N SER A 23 -10.84 4.72 13.91
CA SER A 23 -11.18 3.90 15.08
C SER A 23 -11.14 4.70 16.38
N GLU A 24 -11.86 4.20 17.39
CA GLU A 24 -11.81 4.66 18.77
C GLU A 24 -11.54 3.45 19.67
N ALA A 25 -10.58 3.58 20.59
CA ALA A 25 -10.23 2.53 21.53
C ALA A 25 -10.10 3.09 22.96
N ALA A 26 -10.97 2.62 23.85
CA ALA A 26 -10.82 2.81 25.29
C ALA A 26 -9.87 1.74 25.85
N ILE A 27 -8.72 2.18 26.35
CA ILE A 27 -7.60 1.33 26.75
C ILE A 27 -7.37 1.49 28.26
N THR A 28 -7.35 0.36 28.97
CA THR A 28 -6.96 0.29 30.38
C THR A 28 -5.47 -0.03 30.45
N LEU A 29 -4.65 0.92 30.89
CA LEU A 29 -3.20 0.75 31.03
C LEU A 29 -2.87 -0.09 32.27
N ASP A 30 -3.56 0.20 33.38
CA ASP A 30 -3.54 -0.55 34.64
C ASP A 30 -4.81 -0.27 35.46
N LYS A 31 -4.79 -0.57 36.77
CA LYS A 31 -5.98 -0.47 37.64
C LYS A 31 -6.57 0.94 37.68
N ASP A 32 -5.73 1.97 37.61
CA ASP A 32 -6.12 3.35 37.90
C ASP A 32 -6.06 4.23 36.64
N ARG A 33 -5.30 3.82 35.61
CA ARG A 33 -5.06 4.63 34.41
C ARG A 33 -5.81 4.09 33.20
N LYS A 34 -6.65 4.94 32.62
CA LYS A 34 -7.40 4.70 31.38
C LYS A 34 -7.16 5.82 30.39
N VAL A 35 -7.01 5.46 29.13
CA VAL A 35 -6.81 6.40 28.02
C VAL A 35 -7.71 6.02 26.86
N THR A 36 -8.12 6.99 26.06
CA THR A 36 -8.82 6.78 24.79
C THR A 36 -7.89 7.19 23.66
N LEU A 37 -7.77 6.33 22.65
CA LEU A 37 -7.09 6.63 21.40
C LEU A 37 -8.12 6.75 20.27
N ASN A 38 -8.12 7.88 19.57
CA ASN A 38 -8.92 8.07 18.37
C ASN A 38 -7.99 8.20 17.16
N GLN A 39 -8.16 7.32 16.16
CA GLN A 39 -7.47 7.43 14.87
C GLN A 39 -8.38 8.12 13.85
N TYR A 40 -7.83 9.12 13.17
CA TYR A 40 -8.44 9.79 12.02
C TYR A 40 -7.51 9.62 10.83
N THR A 41 -7.94 8.82 9.86
CA THR A 41 -7.14 8.54 8.66
C THR A 41 -8.01 7.97 7.55
N ASN A 42 -7.64 8.25 6.31
CA ASN A 42 -8.18 7.57 5.14
C ASN A 42 -7.25 6.41 4.69
N TYR A 43 -6.43 5.86 5.59
CA TYR A 43 -5.66 4.64 5.35
C TYR A 43 -6.61 3.51 4.89
N PRO A 44 -6.29 2.73 3.85
CA PRO A 44 -4.99 2.60 3.17
C PRO A 44 -4.79 3.53 1.96
N TRP A 45 -5.62 4.55 1.80
CA TRP A 45 -5.58 5.47 0.65
C TRP A 45 -4.71 6.71 0.90
N SER A 46 -4.63 7.17 2.15
CA SER A 46 -3.82 8.32 2.57
C SER A 46 -2.59 7.91 3.40
N GLU A 47 -1.54 8.72 3.28
CA GLU A 47 -0.29 8.65 4.04
C GLU A 47 -0.42 9.23 5.45
N GLU A 48 -1.42 10.09 5.65
CA GLU A 48 -1.66 10.84 6.88
C GLU A 48 -2.49 10.04 7.88
N ILE A 49 -1.97 9.91 9.10
CA ILE A 49 -2.62 9.26 10.23
C ILE A 49 -2.54 10.20 11.43
N ASN A 50 -3.69 10.67 11.90
CA ASN A 50 -3.79 11.50 13.10
C ASN A 50 -4.34 10.66 14.25
N ILE A 51 -3.67 10.72 15.39
CA ILE A 51 -4.03 9.97 16.60
C ILE A 51 -4.21 10.97 17.73
N ARG A 52 -5.43 11.08 18.24
CA ARG A 52 -5.70 11.83 19.47
C ARG A 52 -5.58 10.91 20.67
N VAL A 53 -4.87 11.39 21.69
CA VAL A 53 -4.71 10.72 22.98
C VAL A 53 -5.47 11.50 24.04
N SER A 54 -6.55 10.91 24.56
CA SER A 54 -7.39 11.51 25.59
C SER A 54 -7.31 10.74 26.90
N SER A 55 -7.29 11.46 28.02
CA SER A 55 -7.23 10.92 29.38
C SER A 55 -7.90 11.91 30.33
N GLY A 56 -8.55 11.40 31.39
CA GLY A 56 -9.20 12.25 32.39
C GLY A 56 -8.21 12.98 33.31
N GLU A 57 -7.00 12.43 33.46
CA GLU A 57 -5.89 12.99 34.24
C GLU A 57 -4.58 12.88 33.44
N GLU A 58 -3.56 13.65 33.83
CA GLU A 58 -2.23 13.53 33.22
C GLU A 58 -1.70 12.10 33.41
N THR A 59 -1.40 11.42 32.30
CA THR A 59 -1.07 9.99 32.31
C THR A 59 0.23 9.74 31.56
N SER A 60 1.23 9.13 32.22
CA SER A 60 2.52 8.81 31.58
C SER A 60 2.53 7.39 31.00
N PHE A 61 2.78 7.26 29.70
CA PHE A 61 2.99 5.97 29.03
C PHE A 61 3.68 6.16 27.68
N THR A 62 4.20 5.07 27.12
CA THR A 62 4.77 5.05 25.77
C THR A 62 3.71 4.63 24.76
N LEU A 63 3.51 5.43 23.71
CA LEU A 63 2.76 5.02 22.52
C LEU A 63 3.76 4.51 21.48
N PHE A 64 3.68 3.23 21.15
CA PHE A 64 4.49 2.60 20.11
C PHE A 64 3.68 2.57 18.80
N VAL A 65 4.14 3.33 17.81
CA VAL A 65 3.49 3.39 16.48
C VAL A 65 4.27 2.56 15.48
N ARG A 66 3.61 1.64 14.76
CA ARG A 66 4.28 0.74 13.82
C ARG A 66 4.76 1.48 12.57
N ILE A 67 6.03 1.35 12.22
CA ILE A 67 6.55 1.76 10.92
C ILE A 67 6.48 0.56 9.96
N PRO A 68 5.58 0.59 8.94
CA PRO A 68 5.40 -0.55 8.05
C PRO A 68 6.68 -0.90 7.28
N GLY A 69 6.90 -2.19 7.02
CA GLY A 69 8.11 -2.64 6.31
C GLY A 69 8.22 -2.17 4.85
N TRP A 70 7.10 -1.77 4.23
CA TRP A 70 7.10 -1.18 2.89
C TRP A 70 7.42 0.31 2.90
N CYS A 71 7.35 0.99 4.04
CA CYS A 71 7.57 2.42 4.16
C CYS A 71 9.07 2.72 4.11
N GLN A 72 9.49 3.64 3.24
CA GLN A 72 10.89 4.11 3.15
C GLN A 72 11.13 5.37 3.99
N GLU A 73 10.14 6.26 4.04
CA GLU A 73 10.24 7.54 4.73
C GLU A 73 8.98 7.75 5.56
N ALA A 74 9.14 8.07 6.84
CA ALA A 74 8.02 8.48 7.68
C ALA A 74 8.43 9.65 8.57
N GLU A 75 7.45 10.51 8.86
CA GLU A 75 7.57 11.61 9.80
C GLU A 75 6.60 11.40 10.96
N VAL A 76 7.03 11.74 12.16
CA VAL A 76 6.19 11.72 13.36
C VAL A 76 6.22 13.10 14.01
N LEU A 77 5.04 13.69 14.19
CA LEU A 77 4.85 14.94 14.91
C LEU A 77 4.03 14.69 16.17
N VAL A 78 4.34 15.47 17.20
CA VAL A 78 3.58 15.51 18.44
C VAL A 78 3.19 16.96 18.71
N ASN A 79 1.87 17.23 18.74
CA ASN A 79 1.32 18.57 18.86
C ASN A 79 1.94 19.57 17.86
N GLY A 80 2.05 19.15 16.59
CA GLY A 80 2.62 19.93 15.49
C GLY A 80 4.15 20.10 15.54
N LYS A 81 4.86 19.43 16.45
CA LYS A 81 6.32 19.46 16.53
C LYS A 81 6.90 18.13 16.09
N SER A 82 7.73 18.16 15.05
CA SER A 82 8.48 16.97 14.61
C SER A 82 9.36 16.45 15.74
N ILE A 83 9.31 15.15 16.00
CA ILE A 83 10.14 14.49 17.01
C ILE A 83 11.25 13.71 16.34
N THR A 84 12.47 13.88 16.84
CA THR A 84 13.66 13.23 16.28
C THR A 84 13.84 11.83 16.85
N GLY A 85 14.33 10.92 16.02
CA GLY A 85 14.66 9.56 16.43
C GLY A 85 14.93 8.67 15.22
N ASP A 86 15.35 7.44 15.48
CA ASP A 86 15.61 6.45 14.43
C ASP A 86 14.28 5.81 14.00
N ILE A 87 13.73 6.27 12.88
CA ILE A 87 12.50 5.76 12.28
C ILE A 87 12.89 4.68 11.26
N MET A 88 12.80 3.42 11.67
CA MET A 88 13.23 2.29 10.84
C MET A 88 12.05 1.49 10.28
N PRO A 89 12.08 1.07 9.01
CA PRO A 89 11.06 0.15 8.48
C PRO A 89 10.98 -1.15 9.28
N SER A 90 9.79 -1.74 9.36
CA SER A 90 9.54 -2.99 10.11
C SER A 90 9.84 -2.90 11.62
N SER A 91 9.61 -1.73 12.21
CA SER A 91 9.84 -1.48 13.64
C SER A 91 8.64 -0.78 14.31
N TYR A 92 8.76 -0.49 15.59
CA TYR A 92 7.89 0.44 16.29
C TYR A 92 8.68 1.66 16.72
N PHE A 93 8.13 2.83 16.46
CA PHE A 93 8.68 4.09 16.94
C PHE A 93 8.06 4.44 18.31
N PRO A 94 8.85 4.54 19.39
CA PRO A 94 8.34 4.79 20.72
C PRO A 94 8.16 6.30 20.99
N ILE A 95 6.99 6.69 21.51
CA ILE A 95 6.68 8.06 21.94
C ILE A 95 6.40 8.06 23.44
N SER A 96 7.45 8.24 24.24
CA SER A 96 7.39 8.24 25.71
C SER A 96 7.11 9.63 26.25
N ARG A 97 5.95 9.85 26.89
CA ARG A 97 5.60 11.15 27.47
C ARG A 97 4.53 11.07 28.55
N THR A 98 4.31 12.20 29.22
CA THR A 98 3.09 12.47 30.00
C THR A 98 2.06 13.12 29.09
N TRP A 99 0.91 12.48 28.96
CA TRP A 99 -0.18 12.89 28.08
C TRP A 99 -1.20 13.71 28.86
N LYS A 100 -1.68 14.83 28.29
CA LYS A 100 -2.51 15.84 28.97
C LYS A 100 -3.98 15.89 28.51
N GLY A 101 -4.43 14.83 27.84
CA GLY A 101 -5.85 14.63 27.53
C GLY A 101 -6.36 15.17 26.19
N GLU A 102 -5.58 15.95 25.43
CA GLU A 102 -5.91 16.42 24.08
C GLU A 102 -4.67 16.45 23.17
N ASP A 103 -3.72 15.56 23.46
CA ASP A 103 -2.48 15.49 22.71
C ASP A 103 -2.70 14.79 21.36
N GLU A 104 -2.02 15.28 20.34
CA GLU A 104 -2.11 14.77 18.98
C GLU A 104 -0.76 14.21 18.54
N VAL A 105 -0.78 13.01 17.98
CA VAL A 105 0.32 12.40 17.24
C VAL A 105 -0.09 12.35 15.79
N GLN A 106 0.76 12.89 14.91
CA GLN A 106 0.56 12.84 13.48
C GLN A 106 1.66 11.99 12.89
N LEU A 107 1.28 10.99 12.09
CA LEU A 107 2.21 10.25 11.26
C LEU A 107 1.96 10.60 9.80
N ASN A 108 3.04 10.83 9.08
CA ASN A 108 3.06 10.79 7.63
C ASN A 108 3.90 9.58 7.21
N ILE A 109 3.28 8.59 6.59
CA ILE A 109 3.94 7.35 6.16
C ILE A 109 3.93 7.32 4.63
N SER A 110 5.07 7.58 4.01
CA SER A 110 5.20 7.72 2.54
C SER A 110 4.73 6.46 1.81
N MET A 111 3.76 6.61 0.89
CA MET A 111 3.16 5.54 0.08
C MET A 111 3.39 5.76 -1.42
N PRO A 112 4.65 5.69 -1.90
CA PRO A 112 4.91 5.73 -3.33
C PRO A 112 4.29 4.50 -4.02
N VAL A 113 4.09 4.62 -5.33
CA VAL A 113 3.83 3.44 -6.16
C VAL A 113 5.16 2.71 -6.37
N GLU A 114 5.20 1.46 -5.96
CA GLU A 114 6.38 0.61 -5.99
C GLU A 114 6.19 -0.56 -6.97
N PHE A 115 7.29 -0.94 -7.64
CA PHE A 115 7.35 -2.16 -8.45
C PHE A 115 8.13 -3.25 -7.71
N LEU A 116 7.43 -4.31 -7.31
CA LEU A 116 8.00 -5.42 -6.58
C LEU A 116 8.55 -6.49 -7.54
N ARG A 117 9.72 -7.02 -7.22
CA ARG A 117 10.29 -8.23 -7.84
C ARG A 117 10.25 -9.38 -6.86
N SER A 118 9.95 -10.58 -7.36
CA SER A 118 10.08 -11.79 -6.56
C SER A 118 11.54 -12.27 -6.49
N HIS A 119 11.85 -13.12 -5.51
CA HIS A 119 13.11 -13.86 -5.48
C HIS A 119 13.35 -14.62 -6.81
N PRO A 120 14.59 -14.74 -7.32
CA PRO A 120 14.88 -15.31 -8.64
C PRO A 120 14.44 -16.78 -8.85
N HIS A 121 14.27 -17.55 -7.78
CA HIS A 121 13.77 -18.94 -7.83
C HIS A 121 12.24 -19.06 -7.84
N SER A 122 11.52 -17.94 -7.76
CA SER A 122 10.06 -17.92 -7.89
C SER A 122 9.63 -18.19 -9.33
N SER A 123 8.45 -18.78 -9.51
CA SER A 123 7.79 -18.89 -10.83
C SER A 123 7.45 -17.52 -11.43
N ASN A 124 7.44 -16.47 -10.61
CA ASN A 124 7.27 -15.08 -11.03
C ASN A 124 8.60 -14.37 -11.36
N ASN A 125 9.70 -15.10 -11.53
CA ASN A 125 10.96 -14.51 -11.99
C ASN A 125 10.76 -13.72 -13.31
N ALA A 126 11.49 -12.62 -13.46
CA ALA A 126 11.37 -11.65 -14.56
C ALA A 126 9.95 -11.04 -14.70
N ARG A 127 9.24 -10.89 -13.58
CA ARG A 127 7.96 -10.19 -13.50
C ARG A 127 7.98 -9.09 -12.44
N LEU A 128 7.10 -8.12 -12.62
CA LEU A 128 6.83 -7.01 -11.71
C LEU A 128 5.40 -7.12 -11.17
N ALA A 129 5.23 -6.85 -9.89
CA ALA A 129 3.93 -6.55 -9.28
C ALA A 129 3.89 -5.08 -8.86
N ILE A 130 2.70 -4.49 -8.78
CA ILE A 130 2.51 -3.09 -8.38
C ILE A 130 1.99 -3.06 -6.95
N SER A 131 2.58 -2.21 -6.11
CA SER A 131 2.07 -1.94 -4.76
C SER A 131 2.02 -0.44 -4.47
N ARG A 132 1.11 -0.04 -3.59
CA ARG A 132 1.11 1.29 -2.96
C ARG A 132 0.70 1.13 -1.50
N GLY A 133 1.57 1.54 -0.58
CA GLY A 133 1.38 1.30 0.84
C GLY A 133 1.14 -0.20 1.13
N PRO A 134 0.10 -0.58 1.89
CA PRO A 134 -0.18 -1.98 2.19
C PRO A 134 -0.89 -2.72 1.04
N THR A 135 -1.22 -2.05 -0.06
CA THR A 135 -2.13 -2.57 -1.09
C THR A 135 -1.35 -3.09 -2.29
N ILE A 136 -1.61 -4.35 -2.66
CA ILE A 136 -1.19 -4.94 -3.93
C ILE A 136 -2.24 -4.64 -4.99
N TYR A 137 -1.79 -4.30 -6.20
CA TYR A 137 -2.65 -3.95 -7.32
C TYR A 137 -2.64 -5.05 -8.39
N CYS A 138 -3.70 -5.06 -9.20
CA CYS A 138 -3.87 -5.93 -10.34
C CYS A 138 -4.47 -5.16 -11.53
N ILE A 139 -4.38 -5.73 -12.73
CA ILE A 139 -5.03 -5.21 -13.93
C ILE A 139 -6.03 -6.25 -14.41
N GLU A 140 -7.26 -5.82 -14.70
CA GLU A 140 -8.31 -6.68 -15.22
C GLU A 140 -8.84 -6.25 -16.60
N THR A 141 -9.45 -7.20 -17.31
CA THR A 141 -9.97 -7.00 -18.69
C THR A 141 -11.02 -5.90 -18.77
N GLU A 142 -11.83 -5.71 -17.73
CA GLU A 142 -12.89 -4.69 -17.69
C GLU A 142 -12.35 -3.28 -18.00
N ASP A 143 -11.15 -2.96 -17.52
CA ASP A 143 -10.52 -1.65 -17.74
C ASP A 143 -9.80 -1.54 -19.10
N HIS A 144 -9.66 -2.64 -19.84
CA HIS A 144 -8.81 -2.73 -21.05
C HIS A 144 -9.52 -3.51 -22.18
N PRO A 145 -10.65 -3.02 -22.71
CA PRO A 145 -11.38 -3.71 -23.77
C PRO A 145 -10.51 -3.91 -25.01
N GLY A 146 -10.51 -5.14 -25.54
CA GLY A 146 -9.73 -5.52 -26.72
C GLY A 146 -8.26 -5.83 -26.46
N ILE A 147 -7.81 -5.76 -25.21
CA ILE A 147 -6.45 -6.13 -24.80
C ILE A 147 -6.48 -7.42 -23.97
N ASP A 148 -5.59 -8.36 -24.27
CA ASP A 148 -5.33 -9.47 -23.36
C ASP A 148 -4.37 -9.00 -22.25
N VAL A 149 -4.83 -9.03 -21.00
CA VAL A 149 -4.02 -8.54 -19.85
C VAL A 149 -2.70 -9.32 -19.68
N PHE A 150 -2.61 -10.54 -20.23
CA PHE A 150 -1.36 -11.32 -20.22
C PHE A 150 -0.28 -10.78 -21.16
N ASP A 151 -0.66 -9.91 -22.12
CA ASP A 151 0.25 -9.28 -23.06
C ASP A 151 0.76 -7.91 -22.57
N ILE A 152 0.27 -7.45 -21.42
CA ILE A 152 0.73 -6.21 -20.78
C ILE A 152 2.13 -6.43 -20.20
N LEU A 153 3.02 -5.47 -20.48
CA LEU A 153 4.41 -5.43 -20.05
C LEU A 153 4.63 -4.18 -19.22
N LEU A 154 5.34 -4.34 -18.09
CA LEU A 154 5.70 -3.24 -17.20
C LEU A 154 7.21 -3.01 -17.24
N SER A 155 7.62 -1.74 -17.15
CA SER A 155 8.99 -1.32 -16.91
C SER A 155 9.10 -0.76 -15.49
N PRO A 156 10.25 -0.84 -14.81
CA PRO A 156 10.50 -0.08 -13.58
C PRO A 156 10.28 1.44 -13.76
N ASP A 157 10.42 1.95 -14.99
CA ASP A 157 10.19 3.36 -15.31
C ASP A 157 8.72 3.70 -15.61
N THR A 158 7.81 2.72 -15.56
CA THR A 158 6.39 2.94 -15.82
C THR A 158 5.82 3.90 -14.77
N LYS A 159 5.42 5.09 -15.21
CA LYS A 159 4.88 6.12 -14.32
C LYS A 159 3.40 5.87 -14.08
N LEU A 160 3.07 5.49 -12.85
CA LEU A 160 1.70 5.31 -12.37
C LEU A 160 1.37 6.38 -11.34
N THR A 161 0.16 6.92 -11.43
CA THR A 161 -0.33 7.97 -10.55
C THR A 161 -1.57 7.46 -9.80
N PRO A 162 -1.66 7.67 -8.48
CA PRO A 162 -2.84 7.28 -7.71
C PRO A 162 -4.00 8.27 -7.93
N HIS A 163 -5.22 7.73 -8.08
CA HIS A 163 -6.47 8.48 -8.19
C HIS A 163 -7.52 7.83 -7.31
N PHE A 164 -8.11 8.57 -6.38
CA PHE A 164 -9.23 8.06 -5.57
C PHE A 164 -10.53 8.12 -6.38
N GLU A 165 -11.20 6.98 -6.52
CA GLU A 165 -12.43 6.79 -7.29
C GLU A 165 -13.55 6.37 -6.35
N SER A 166 -14.29 7.34 -5.80
CA SER A 166 -15.35 7.10 -4.80
C SER A 166 -16.53 6.27 -5.32
N GLY A 167 -16.82 6.37 -6.62
CA GLY A 167 -17.90 5.62 -7.28
C GLY A 167 -17.53 4.22 -7.77
N LEU A 168 -16.27 3.81 -7.61
CA LEU A 168 -15.77 2.53 -8.10
C LEU A 168 -15.45 1.60 -6.95
N LEU A 169 -15.99 0.37 -6.97
CA LEU A 169 -15.60 -0.73 -6.07
C LEU A 169 -15.65 -0.37 -4.57
N GLY A 170 -16.63 0.45 -4.17
CA GLY A 170 -16.79 0.87 -2.77
C GLY A 170 -15.85 2.00 -2.34
N GLY A 171 -15.19 2.68 -3.27
CA GLY A 171 -14.26 3.77 -2.99
C GLY A 171 -12.84 3.27 -2.85
N VAL A 172 -12.09 3.27 -3.96
CA VAL A 172 -10.72 2.76 -4.01
C VAL A 172 -9.76 3.77 -4.63
N VAL A 173 -8.48 3.70 -4.27
CA VAL A 173 -7.44 4.30 -5.10
C VAL A 173 -7.15 3.36 -6.26
N VAL A 174 -7.21 3.88 -7.48
CA VAL A 174 -6.71 3.22 -8.69
C VAL A 174 -5.39 3.84 -9.11
N LEU A 175 -4.55 3.08 -9.82
CA LEU A 175 -3.29 3.58 -10.37
C LEU A 175 -3.42 3.70 -11.89
N LYS A 176 -3.25 4.91 -12.43
CA LYS A 176 -3.36 5.19 -13.86
C LYS A 176 -2.02 5.62 -14.45
N GLY A 177 -1.72 5.17 -15.67
CA GLY A 177 -0.51 5.60 -16.38
C GLY A 177 -0.33 4.93 -17.73
N GLU A 178 0.89 4.95 -18.25
CA GLU A 178 1.24 4.39 -19.56
C GLU A 178 2.23 3.24 -19.42
N ALA A 179 1.85 2.09 -19.98
CA ALA A 179 2.65 0.88 -20.06
C ALA A 179 2.80 0.44 -21.53
N SER A 180 3.25 -0.79 -21.74
CA SER A 180 3.38 -1.39 -23.06
C SER A 180 2.51 -2.63 -23.17
N VAL A 181 1.99 -2.89 -24.36
CA VAL A 181 1.41 -4.20 -24.73
C VAL A 181 2.27 -4.83 -25.80
N GLN A 182 2.45 -6.15 -25.73
CA GLN A 182 3.24 -6.88 -26.72
C GLN A 182 2.57 -6.87 -28.10
N ASP A 183 3.35 -6.58 -29.16
CA ASP A 183 2.88 -6.74 -30.54
C ASP A 183 3.01 -8.20 -30.99
N LEU A 184 1.87 -8.88 -31.07
CA LEU A 184 1.77 -10.28 -31.48
C LEU A 184 1.51 -10.50 -32.97
N SER A 185 1.53 -9.46 -33.82
CA SER A 185 1.31 -9.59 -35.26
C SER A 185 2.20 -10.66 -35.92
N SER A 186 3.47 -10.70 -35.51
CA SER A 186 4.47 -11.68 -35.99
C SER A 186 4.23 -13.13 -35.56
N TRP A 187 3.35 -13.36 -34.58
CA TRP A 187 2.95 -14.69 -34.08
C TRP A 187 1.70 -15.25 -34.79
N ARG A 188 1.02 -14.47 -35.64
CA ARG A 188 -0.20 -14.92 -36.33
C ARG A 188 0.03 -16.25 -37.07
N GLY A 189 -0.78 -17.25 -36.74
CA GLY A 189 -0.72 -18.59 -37.34
C GLY A 189 0.46 -19.45 -36.90
N LYS A 190 1.17 -19.09 -35.82
CA LYS A 190 2.36 -19.80 -35.35
C LYS A 190 2.27 -20.12 -33.86
N LEU A 191 2.52 -21.36 -33.48
CA LEU A 191 2.69 -21.77 -32.08
C LEU A 191 4.17 -21.67 -31.64
N TYR A 192 5.09 -22.03 -32.54
CA TYR A 192 6.53 -21.96 -32.32
C TYR A 192 7.20 -21.17 -33.44
N ARG A 193 8.30 -20.47 -33.12
CA ARG A 193 9.16 -19.79 -34.09
C ARG A 193 10.62 -19.81 -33.64
N PRO A 194 11.59 -19.79 -34.58
CA PRO A 194 12.99 -19.59 -34.22
C PRO A 194 13.19 -18.29 -33.44
N TYR A 195 14.21 -18.27 -32.58
CA TYR A 195 14.57 -17.06 -31.84
C TYR A 195 14.91 -15.92 -32.83
N PRO A 196 14.26 -14.74 -32.73
CA PRO A 196 14.48 -13.65 -33.68
C PRO A 196 15.89 -13.08 -33.53
N LYS A 197 16.48 -12.64 -34.66
CA LYS A 197 17.75 -11.91 -34.63
C LYS A 197 17.62 -10.55 -33.95
N GLU A 198 16.45 -9.91 -34.07
CA GLU A 198 16.08 -8.71 -33.30
C GLU A 198 15.89 -9.08 -31.82
N LYS A 199 16.69 -8.47 -30.94
CA LYS A 199 16.63 -8.74 -29.48
C LYS A 199 15.53 -7.94 -28.77
N LYS A 200 14.96 -6.91 -29.40
CA LYS A 200 13.92 -6.08 -28.79
C LYS A 200 12.54 -6.67 -29.03
N VAL A 201 11.74 -6.74 -27.96
CA VAL A 201 10.32 -7.09 -28.05
C VAL A 201 9.59 -5.92 -28.70
N LYS A 202 8.83 -6.18 -29.77
CA LYS A 202 7.95 -5.17 -30.37
C LYS A 202 6.77 -4.92 -29.45
N THR A 203 6.50 -3.65 -29.15
CA THR A 203 5.42 -3.23 -28.26
C THR A 203 4.64 -2.08 -28.85
N LYS A 204 3.46 -1.83 -28.27
CA LYS A 204 2.66 -0.62 -28.51
C LYS A 204 2.39 0.06 -27.16
N PRO A 205 2.35 1.41 -27.11
CA PRO A 205 1.90 2.12 -25.92
C PRO A 205 0.49 1.69 -25.52
N LEU A 206 0.25 1.56 -24.22
CA LEU A 206 -1.06 1.24 -23.66
C LEU A 206 -1.30 2.08 -22.41
N ARG A 207 -2.42 2.80 -22.37
CA ARG A 207 -2.90 3.38 -21.12
C ARG A 207 -3.45 2.26 -20.24
N ILE A 208 -3.01 2.23 -19.00
CA ILE A 208 -3.43 1.21 -18.04
C ILE A 208 -4.09 1.81 -16.81
N THR A 209 -5.04 1.06 -16.26
CA THR A 209 -5.63 1.27 -14.93
C THR A 209 -5.40 0.01 -14.10
N ALA A 210 -4.73 0.14 -12.96
CA ALA A 210 -4.63 -0.94 -11.99
C ALA A 210 -5.54 -0.66 -10.80
N ILE A 211 -6.24 -1.69 -10.32
CA ILE A 211 -7.13 -1.64 -9.16
C ILE A 211 -6.55 -2.47 -8.00
N PRO A 212 -6.96 -2.22 -6.74
CA PRO A 212 -6.57 -3.06 -5.62
C PRO A 212 -6.96 -4.53 -5.86
N TYR A 213 -6.04 -5.46 -5.60
CA TYR A 213 -6.24 -6.89 -5.82
C TYR A 213 -7.47 -7.44 -5.08
N PHE A 214 -7.73 -6.98 -3.85
CA PHE A 214 -8.89 -7.44 -3.07
C PHE A 214 -10.23 -7.08 -3.72
N ALA A 215 -10.26 -6.09 -4.63
CA ALA A 215 -11.46 -5.59 -5.26
C ALA A 215 -11.75 -6.25 -6.62
N TRP A 216 -10.84 -7.07 -7.14
CA TRP A 216 -11.03 -7.83 -8.37
C TRP A 216 -12.27 -8.75 -8.30
N ALA A 217 -12.82 -9.11 -9.46
CA ALA A 217 -13.95 -10.03 -9.63
C ALA A 217 -15.29 -9.55 -9.05
N ASN A 218 -15.43 -8.24 -8.83
CA ASN A 218 -16.68 -7.57 -8.42
C ASN A 218 -17.39 -6.85 -9.59
N ARG A 219 -16.93 -7.05 -10.83
CA ARG A 219 -17.46 -6.44 -12.06
C ARG A 219 -17.89 -7.54 -13.04
N SER A 220 -17.37 -7.54 -14.26
CA SER A 220 -17.65 -8.58 -15.25
C SER A 220 -16.65 -9.74 -15.15
N PRO A 221 -17.03 -10.97 -15.54
CA PRO A 221 -16.09 -12.06 -15.74
C PRO A 221 -15.00 -11.65 -16.74
N GLY A 222 -13.73 -11.83 -16.36
CA GLY A 222 -12.59 -11.40 -17.17
C GLY A 222 -11.27 -11.94 -16.65
N LYS A 223 -10.22 -11.75 -17.44
CA LYS A 223 -8.86 -12.12 -17.05
C LYS A 223 -8.30 -11.04 -16.11
N MET A 224 -7.38 -11.45 -15.24
CA MET A 224 -6.66 -10.56 -14.35
C MET A 224 -5.22 -11.02 -14.18
N LEU A 225 -4.31 -10.07 -13.96
CA LEU A 225 -2.93 -10.36 -13.62
C LEU A 225 -2.43 -9.45 -12.48
N VAL A 226 -1.63 -10.03 -11.58
CA VAL A 226 -0.86 -9.31 -10.53
C VAL A 226 0.61 -9.18 -10.94
N TRP A 227 1.18 -10.22 -11.55
CA TRP A 227 2.59 -10.30 -11.92
C TRP A 227 2.77 -10.19 -13.44
N PHE A 228 3.19 -9.01 -13.89
CA PHE A 228 3.36 -8.64 -15.29
C PHE A 228 4.79 -8.90 -15.75
N ARG A 229 4.99 -9.26 -17.01
CA ARG A 229 6.34 -9.45 -17.53
C ARG A 229 7.11 -8.14 -17.52
N GLU A 230 8.34 -8.19 -17.02
CA GLU A 230 9.27 -7.06 -17.03
C GLU A 230 9.76 -6.82 -18.46
N ILE A 231 9.72 -5.58 -18.93
CA ILE A 231 10.44 -5.11 -20.11
C ILE A 231 11.47 -4.06 -19.68
N ARG A 232 12.69 -4.15 -20.22
CA ARG A 232 13.71 -3.14 -20.01
C ARG A 232 13.81 -2.27 -21.26
N ASN A 233 13.69 -0.96 -21.07
CA ASN A 233 13.98 0.01 -22.11
C ASN A 233 15.50 0.15 -22.24
N VAL A 234 16.16 -0.81 -22.90
CA VAL A 234 17.56 -0.68 -23.36
C VAL A 234 17.55 -0.46 -24.85
#